data_AF-A0A933GGW7-F1
#
_entry.id   AF-A0A933GGW7-F1
#
_cell.length_a   1.000
_cell.length_b   1.000
_cell.length_c   1.000
_cell.angle_alpha   90.00
_cell.angle_beta   90.00
_cell.angle_gamma   90.00
#
_symmetry.space_group_name_H-M   'P 1'
#
loop_
_entity.id
_entity.type
_entity.pdbx_description
1 polymer ?
#
loop_
_entity_poly.entity_id
_entity_poly.type
_entity_poly.pdbx_seq_one_letter_code
_entity_poly.pdbx_strand_id
1 'polypeptide(L)' 'MNYLVTQGVQASRFTLISYGEERPQCTKKNEACWSRNRRAHFLVRPQ' A
#
# COMPACT_ATOMS: atom_id res chain seq x y z
N MET A 1 3.86 1.13 9.39
CA MET A 1 4.05 -0.19 10.02
C MET A 1 3.78 -0.15 11.51
N ASN A 2 4.31 0.85 12.23
CA ASN A 2 4.14 1.01 13.69
C ASN A 2 2.68 0.89 14.14
N TYR A 3 1.73 1.50 13.42
CA TYR A 3 0.30 1.37 13.75
C TYR A 3 -0.18 -0.09 13.79
N LEU A 4 0.13 -0.91 12.78
CA LEU A 4 -0.35 -2.31 12.77
C LEU A 4 0.36 -3.17 13.82
N VAL A 5 1.62 -2.84 14.14
CA VAL A 5 2.36 -3.48 15.22
C VAL A 5 1.76 -3.13 16.59
N THR A 6 1.37 -1.87 16.82
CA THR A 6 0.70 -1.47 18.07
C THR A 6 -0.71 -2.08 18.18
N GLN A 7 -1.34 -2.41 17.06
CA GLN A 7 -2.58 -3.19 17.02
C GLN A 7 -2.36 -4.72 17.15
N GLY A 8 -1.14 -5.18 17.45
CA GLY A 8 -0.84 -6.58 17.80
C GLY A 8 -0.39 -7.49 16.65
N VAL A 9 -0.22 -6.96 15.43
CA VAL A 9 0.31 -7.77 14.33
C VAL A 9 1.84 -7.84 14.43
N GLN A 10 2.40 -9.05 14.54
CA GLN A 10 3.85 -9.25 14.60
C GLN A 10 4.57 -8.68 13.38
N ALA A 11 5.65 -7.93 13.62
CA ALA A 11 6.43 -7.26 12.57
C ALA A 11 7.01 -8.22 11.52
N SER A 12 7.33 -9.46 11.91
CA SER A 12 7.85 -10.53 11.05
C SER A 12 6.86 -11.00 9.98
N ARG A 13 5.57 -10.71 10.14
CA ARG A 13 4.52 -11.13 9.19
C ARG A 13 4.35 -10.20 7.99
N PHE A 14 5.12 -9.13 7.93
CA PHE A 14 4.98 -8.12 6.89
C PHE A 14 6.13 -8.16 5.88
N THR A 15 5.78 -7.93 4.63
CA THR A 15 6.73 -7.54 3.58
C THR A 15 6.29 -6.19 3.05
N LEU A 16 7.17 -5.19 3.08
CA LEU A 16 6.89 -3.85 2.57
C LEU A 16 7.60 -3.67 1.23
N ILE A 17 6.84 -3.27 0.21
CA ILE A 17 7.37 -2.94 -1.12
C ILE A 17 6.82 -1.55 -1.47
N SER A 18 7.71 -0.64 -1.90
CA SER A 18 7.33 0.66 -2.42
C SER A 18 7.41 0.62 -3.94
N TYR A 19 6.32 0.99 -4.62
CA TYR A 19 6.25 1.03 -6.09
C TYR A 19 6.36 2.44 -6.66
N GLY A 20 6.37 3.49 -5.84
CA GLY A 20 6.30 4.87 -6.32
C GLY A 20 5.17 5.06 -7.34
N GLU A 21 5.52 5.57 -8.52
CA GLU A 21 4.58 5.80 -9.63
C GLU A 21 4.53 4.65 -10.66
N GLU A 22 5.23 3.53 -10.43
CA GLU A 22 5.39 2.45 -11.42
C GLU A 22 4.10 1.63 -11.65
N ARG A 23 3.16 1.65 -10.70
CA ARG A 23 1.90 0.88 -10.76
C ARG A 23 0.66 1.75 -10.57
N PRO A 24 0.38 2.68 -11.51
CA PRO A 24 -0.75 3.58 -11.41
C PRO A 24 -2.08 2.83 -11.59
N GLN A 25 -3.10 3.21 -10.81
CA GLN A 25 -4.48 2.75 -11.03
C GLN A 25 -5.14 3.51 -12.17
N CYS A 26 -4.70 4.75 -12.43
CA CYS A 26 -5.11 5.55 -13.56
C CYS A 26 -3.97 6.49 -13.98
N THR A 27 -4.01 6.99 -15.21
CA THR A 27 -2.92 7.77 -15.82
C THR A 27 -3.31 9.21 -16.16
N LYS A 28 -4.54 9.62 -15.85
CA LYS A 28 -5.01 10.99 -16.11
C LYS A 28 -4.29 11.99 -15.20
N LYS A 29 -3.91 13.14 -15.74
CA LYS A 29 -3.25 14.22 -15.00
C LYS A 29 -4.29 15.16 -14.37
N ASN A 30 -5.03 14.63 -13.40
CA ASN A 30 -6.00 15.42 -12.65
C ASN A 30 -6.11 14.91 -11.20
N GLU A 31 -6.65 15.76 -10.33
CA GLU A 31 -6.70 15.47 -8.89
C GLU A 31 -7.51 14.20 -8.58
N ALA A 32 -8.59 13.98 -9.32
CA ALA A 32 -9.40 12.78 -9.17
C ALA A 32 -8.59 11.49 -9.42
N CYS A 33 -7.68 11.49 -10.38
CA CYS A 33 -6.82 10.35 -10.65
C CYS A 33 -5.65 10.25 -9.66
N TRP A 34 -5.00 11.37 -9.34
CA TRP A 34 -3.91 11.38 -8.36
C TRP A 34 -4.37 10.89 -6.99
N SER A 35 -5.57 11.29 -6.54
CA SER A 35 -6.18 10.79 -5.32
C SER A 35 -6.34 9.27 -5.31
N ARG A 36 -6.71 8.66 -6.46
CA ARG A 36 -6.78 7.19 -6.57
C ARG A 36 -5.41 6.52 -6.55
N ASN A 37 -4.39 7.15 -7.13
CA ASN A 37 -3.05 6.57 -7.17
C ASN A 37 -2.33 6.61 -5.81
N ARG A 38 -2.62 7.60 -4.96
CA ARG A 38 -2.10 7.72 -3.59
C ARG A 38 -2.76 6.71 -2.66
N ARG A 39 -2.28 5.47 -2.68
CA ARG A 39 -2.88 4.34 -1.94
C ARG A 39 -1.85 3.36 -1.40
N ALA A 40 -2.26 2.58 -0.40
CA ALA A 40 -1.55 1.39 0.07
C ALA A 40 -2.42 0.15 -0.20
N HIS A 41 -1.81 -0.93 -0.68
CA HIS A 41 -2.48 -2.21 -0.93
C HIS A 41 -2.03 -3.25 0.08
N PHE A 42 -2.99 -4.00 0.65
CA PHE A 42 -2.74 -5.12 1.54
C PHE A 42 -3.00 -6.42 0.80
N LEU A 43 -2.04 -7.33 0.83
CA LEU A 43 -2.15 -8.68 0.28
C LEU A 43 -1.85 -9.67 1.40
N VAL A 44 -2.71 -10.66 1.58
CA VAL A 44 -2.50 -11.75 2.53
C VAL A 44 -2.05 -12.95 1.72
N ARG A 45 -0.86 -13.47 2.04
CA ARG A 45 -0.36 -14.71 1.44
C ARG A 45 -0.93 -15.89 2.23
N PRO A 46 -1.51 -16.92 1.58
CA PRO A 46 -1.81 -18.16 2.27
C PRO A 46 -0.52 -18.76 2.83
N GLN A 47 -0.62 -19.37 4.02
CA GLN A 47 0.47 -20.10 4.68
C GLN A 47 0.62 -21.49 4.08
#